data_AF-A0AAW0IKM4-F1
#
_entry.id   AF-A0AAW0IKM4-F1
#
_cell.length_a   1.000
_cell.length_b   1.000
_cell.length_c   1.000
_cell.angle_alpha   90.00
_cell.angle_beta   90.00
_cell.angle_gamma   90.00
#
_symmetry.space_group_name_H-M   'P 1'
#
loop_
_entity.id
_entity.type
_entity.pdbx_description
1 polymer ?
#
loop_
_entity_poly.entity_id
_entity_poly.type
_entity_poly.pdbx_seq_one_letter_code
_entity_poly.pdbx_strand_id
1 'polypeptide(L)' 'MEANGDRCVHHTHCLSDCCLIDLERSGAFCTPKSRMGMACLPQTKGALNIMCPCRVGLSCHSKDLMCPRRCQMI' A
#
# COMPACT_ATOMS: atom_id res chain seq x y z
N MET A 1 -2.89 18.03 1.24
CA MET A 1 -2.88 16.57 1.02
C MET A 1 -3.54 16.28 -0.31
N GLU A 2 -2.96 15.35 -1.06
CA GLU A 2 -3.30 14.96 -2.43
C GLU A 2 -4.33 13.82 -2.44
N ALA A 3 -5.16 13.79 -3.49
CA ALA A 3 -6.19 12.79 -3.68
C ALA A 3 -5.64 11.55 -4.40
N ASN A 4 -6.41 10.46 -4.40
CA ASN A 4 -6.03 9.26 -5.14
C ASN A 4 -5.92 9.57 -6.65
N GLY A 5 -4.81 9.14 -7.27
CA GLY A 5 -4.49 9.41 -8.67
C GLY A 5 -3.54 10.58 -8.89
N ASP A 6 -3.34 11.45 -7.90
CA ASP A 6 -2.37 12.54 -7.96
C ASP A 6 -0.94 12.01 -7.87
N ARG A 7 0.01 12.70 -8.50
CA ARG A 7 1.45 12.39 -8.35
C ARG A 7 1.90 12.68 -6.93
N CYS A 8 2.78 11.83 -6.42
CA CYS A 8 3.36 11.99 -5.09
C CYS A 8 4.83 11.60 -5.08
N VAL A 9 5.57 12.13 -4.11
CA VAL A 9 6.97 11.77 -3.82
C VAL A 9 7.13 11.16 -2.42
N HIS A 10 6.14 11.37 -1.56
CA HIS A 10 6.14 10.90 -0.19
C HIS A 10 4.71 10.49 0.21
N HIS A 11 4.57 9.36 0.90
CA HIS A 11 3.27 8.83 1.31
C HIS A 11 2.45 9.81 2.17
N THR A 12 3.11 10.65 2.98
CA THR A 12 2.46 11.66 3.83
C THR A 12 1.78 12.78 3.05
N HIS A 13 2.08 12.93 1.76
CA HIS A 13 1.39 13.92 0.94
C HIS A 13 -0.02 13.45 0.57
N CYS A 14 -0.23 12.13 0.49
CA CYS A 14 -1.50 11.52 0.13
C CYS A 14 -2.48 11.48 1.31
N LEU A 15 -3.75 11.79 1.06
CA LEU A 15 -4.84 11.57 2.03
C LEU A 15 -4.92 10.10 2.49
N SER A 16 -4.57 9.19 1.59
CA SER A 16 -4.55 7.75 1.83
C SER A 16 -3.32 7.26 2.57
N ASP A 17 -2.31 8.11 2.80
CA ASP A 17 -1.02 7.72 3.38
C ASP A 17 -0.34 6.57 2.60
N CYS A 18 -0.58 6.51 1.28
CA CYS A 18 0.11 5.60 0.38
C CYS A 18 0.43 6.27 -0.95
N CYS A 19 1.72 6.38 -1.23
CA CYS A 19 2.27 6.77 -2.52
C CYS A 19 2.85 5.51 -3.19
N LEU A 20 2.21 5.01 -4.24
CA LEU A 20 2.56 3.74 -4.89
C LEU A 20 3.36 4.00 -6.17
N ILE A 21 4.43 3.23 -6.38
CA ILE A 21 5.17 3.24 -7.65
C ILE A 21 4.31 2.55 -8.73
N ASP A 22 4.07 3.27 -9.82
CA ASP A 22 3.39 2.79 -11.01
C ASP A 22 4.40 2.78 -12.16
N LEU A 23 4.82 1.57 -12.55
CA LEU A 23 5.79 1.35 -13.62
C LEU A 23 5.19 1.62 -15.01
N GLU A 24 3.88 1.39 -15.19
CA GLU A 24 3.20 1.64 -16.46
C GLU A 24 3.13 3.15 -16.74
N ARG A 25 2.86 3.93 -15.71
CA ARG A 25 2.78 5.40 -15.79
C ARG A 25 4.11 6.10 -15.54
N SER A 26 5.19 5.34 -15.30
CA SER A 26 6.53 5.85 -15.00
C SER A 26 6.53 6.94 -13.92
N GLY A 27 6.02 6.61 -12.73
CA GLY A 27 5.94 7.56 -11.63
C GLY A 27 5.44 6.95 -10.34
N ALA A 28 5.08 7.81 -9.38
CA ALA A 28 4.40 7.40 -8.17
C ALA A 28 3.15 8.24 -7.95
N PHE A 29 2.08 7.57 -7.53
CA PHE A 29 0.76 8.17 -7.43
C PHE A 29 0.09 7.78 -6.11
N CYS A 30 -0.73 8.68 -5.58
CA CYS A 30 -1.52 8.42 -4.40
C CYS A 30 -2.55 7.33 -4.70
N THR A 31 -2.64 6.31 -3.85
CA THR A 31 -3.59 5.21 -4.05
C THR A 31 -4.23 4.78 -2.73
N PRO A 32 -5.42 4.16 -2.77
CA PRO A 32 -6.08 3.71 -1.55
C PRO A 32 -5.32 2.57 -0.87
N LYS A 33 -5.38 2.53 0.48
CA LYS A 33 -4.88 1.40 1.27
C LYS A 33 -5.53 0.07 0.86
N SER A 34 -4.75 -1.00 0.95
CA SER A 34 -5.09 -2.36 0.53
C SER A 34 -6.29 -2.92 1.29
N ARG A 35 -7.23 -3.52 0.56
CA ARG A 35 -8.47 -4.11 1.09
C ARG A 35 -8.24 -5.56 1.52
N MET A 36 -9.22 -6.12 2.23
CA MET A 36 -9.26 -7.55 2.57
C MET A 36 -8.93 -8.42 1.35
N GLY A 37 -8.06 -9.41 1.53
CA GLY A 37 -7.67 -10.37 0.49
C GLY A 37 -6.68 -9.85 -0.55
N MET A 38 -6.41 -8.54 -0.60
CA MET A 38 -5.33 -7.98 -1.45
C MET A 38 -3.97 -8.36 -0.88
N ALA A 39 -3.01 -8.56 -1.78
CA ALA A 39 -1.64 -8.85 -1.39
C ALA A 39 -0.99 -7.65 -0.68
N CYS A 40 -0.05 -7.91 0.21
CA CYS A 40 0.58 -6.90 1.04
C CYS A 40 2.01 -7.31 1.42
N LEU A 41 2.81 -6.35 1.85
CA LEU A 41 4.14 -6.58 2.40
C LEU A 41 4.19 -6.14 3.88
N PRO A 42 5.04 -6.79 4.71
CA PRO A 42 5.39 -6.22 6.00
C PRO A 42 6.14 -4.91 5.72
N GLN A 43 5.49 -3.79 5.99
CA GLN A 43 5.95 -2.47 5.54
C GLN A 43 7.31 -2.13 6.17
N THR A 44 8.31 -1.85 5.34
CA THR A 44 9.48 -1.05 5.71
C THR A 44 9.10 0.42 5.52
N LYS A 45 9.33 1.28 6.52
CA LYS A 45 9.00 2.71 6.43
C LYS A 45 9.88 3.39 5.37
N GLY A 46 9.38 3.50 4.14
CA GLY A 46 9.98 4.26 3.04
C GLY A 46 9.07 5.38 2.56
N ALA A 47 9.63 6.35 1.82
CA ALA A 47 8.88 7.48 1.26
C ALA A 47 7.83 7.03 0.22
N LEU A 48 8.16 5.99 -0.56
CA LEU A 48 7.32 5.37 -1.58
C LEU A 48 6.97 3.94 -1.19
N ASN A 49 5.88 3.43 -1.76
CA ASN A 49 5.38 2.07 -1.53
C ASN A 49 5.44 1.27 -2.84
N ILE A 50 5.86 0.01 -2.73
CA ILE A 50 5.70 -0.98 -3.79
C ILE A 50 4.34 -1.70 -3.64
N MET A 51 3.83 -1.78 -2.41
CA MET A 51 2.47 -2.21 -2.10
C MET A 51 1.91 -1.32 -1.01
N CYS A 52 0.66 -0.88 -1.15
CA CYS A 52 0.04 -0.07 -0.11
C CYS A 52 -0.21 -0.88 1.16
N PRO A 53 -0.13 -0.24 2.34
CA PRO A 53 -0.45 -0.89 3.60
C PRO A 53 -1.91 -1.32 3.61
N CYS A 54 -2.23 -2.32 4.44
CA CYS A 54 -3.61 -2.70 4.68
C CYS A 54 -4.41 -1.54 5.31
N ARG A 55 -5.72 -1.50 5.04
CA ARG A 55 -6.63 -0.58 5.74
C ARG A 55 -6.61 -0.81 7.25
N VAL A 56 -6.95 0.22 8.00
CA VAL A 56 -7.09 0.14 9.46
C VAL A 56 -8.03 -1.00 9.83
N GLY A 57 -7.64 -1.81 10.82
CA GLY A 57 -8.38 -3.01 11.24
C GLY A 57 -8.02 -4.28 10.46
N LEU A 58 -7.12 -4.21 9.47
CA LEU A 58 -6.57 -5.36 8.77
C LEU A 58 -5.08 -5.51 9.05
N SER A 59 -4.64 -6.74 9.15
CA SER A 59 -3.24 -7.11 9.35
C SER A 59 -2.69 -7.78 8.10
N CYS A 60 -1.44 -7.46 7.75
CA CYS A 60 -0.75 -8.10 6.63
C CYS A 60 -0.14 -9.44 7.07
N HIS A 61 -0.80 -10.55 6.77
CA HIS A 61 -0.45 -11.85 7.30
C HIS A 61 -0.61 -12.98 6.26
N SER A 62 0.12 -14.08 6.47
CA SER A 62 -0.09 -15.35 5.77
C SER A 62 -0.01 -16.48 6.78
N LYS A 63 -0.92 -17.46 6.68
CA LYS A 63 -0.87 -18.69 7.49
C LYS A 63 0.22 -19.66 7.03
N ASP A 64 0.65 -19.55 5.78
CA ASP A 64 1.71 -20.37 5.17
C ASP A 64 2.84 -19.46 4.70
N LEU A 65 4.07 -19.73 5.12
CA LEU A 65 5.27 -18.97 4.75
C LEU A 65 5.54 -19.01 3.24
N MET A 66 5.04 -20.02 2.53
CA MET A 66 5.15 -20.16 1.08
C MET A 66 4.09 -19.36 0.31
N CYS A 67 3.06 -18.88 1.00
CA CYS A 67 1.97 -18.13 0.38
C CYS A 67 2.21 -16.61 0.48
N PRO A 68 1.84 -15.83 -0.57
CA PRO A 68 1.88 -14.38 -0.50
C PRO A 68 1.03 -13.85 0.66
N ARG A 69 1.57 -12.91 1.43
CA ARG A 69 0.81 -12.25 2.50
C ARG A 69 -0.34 -11.44 1.93
N ARG A 70 -1.46 -11.46 2.65
CA ARG A 70 -2.68 -10.74 2.29
C ARG A 70 -3.22 -9.97 3.49
N CYS A 71 -3.97 -8.91 3.22
CA CYS A 71 -4.69 -8.20 4.27
C CYS A 71 -5.83 -9.07 4.80
N GLN A 72 -5.81 -9.38 6.10
CA GLN A 72 -6.78 -10.25 6.77
C GLN A 72 -7.28 -9.61 8.06
N MET A 73 -8.52 -9.95 8.46
CA MET A 73 -9.00 -9.71 9.82
C MET A 73 -8.38 -10.80 10.70
N ILE A 74 -7.69 -10.41 11.76
CA ILE A 74 -7.03 -11.30 12.70
C ILE A 74 -7.55 -10.98 14.09
#